data_AF-A0A2K3KVB3-F1
#
_entry.id   AF-A0A2K3KVB3-F1
#
_cell.length_a   1.000
_cell.length_b   1.000
_cell.length_c   1.000
_cell.angle_alpha   90.00
_cell.angle_beta   90.00
_cell.angle_gamma   90.00
#
_symmetry.space_group_name_H-M   'P 1'
#
loop_
_entity.id
_entity.type
_entity.pdbx_description
1 polymer ?
#
loop_
_entity_poly.entity_id
_entity_poly.type
_entity_poly.pdbx_seq_one_letter_code
_entity_poly.pdbx_strand_id
1 'polypeptide(L)'
;VRHRLRKEHDIEGGIPVVFSLEKPKVKLLPFKAPTGEEENPSDYQIVPGFRVRIIPVLGTIPAIFGQVMASYVLTDLAGLQ
;
A
#
# COMPACT_ATOMS: atom_id res chain seq x y z
N VAL A 1 0.26 5.57 -8.67
CA VAL A 1 1.04 4.71 -9.61
C VAL A 1 0.44 4.76 -11.02
N ARG A 2 -0.74 4.16 -11.28
CA ARG A 2 -1.37 4.15 -12.62
C ARG A 2 -1.43 5.52 -13.33
N HIS A 3 -1.88 6.57 -12.64
CA HIS A 3 -1.93 7.93 -13.20
C HIS A 3 -0.57 8.43 -13.67
N ARG A 4 0.49 8.17 -12.89
CA ARG A 4 1.85 8.59 -13.21
C ARG A 4 2.42 7.79 -14.39
N LEU A 5 2.23 6.47 -14.41
CA LEU A 5 2.67 5.61 -15.51
C LEU A 5 2.08 6.05 -16.85
N ARG A 6 0.77 6.37 -16.88
CA ARG A 6 0.12 6.87 -18.09
C ARG A 6 0.64 8.25 -18.51
N LYS A 7 0.74 9.18 -17.56
CA LYS A 7 1.12 10.58 -17.85
C LYS A 7 2.59 10.74 -18.24
N GLU A 8 3.48 10.02 -17.56
CA GLU A 8 4.94 10.20 -17.68
C GLU A 8 5.57 9.24 -18.70
N HIS A 9 4.92 8.10 -18.99
CA HIS A 9 5.52 7.01 -19.79
C HIS A 9 4.57 6.41 -20.83
N ASP A 10 3.34 6.91 -20.97
CA ASP A 10 2.31 6.36 -21.89
C ASP A 10 2.00 4.87 -21.65
N ILE A 11 2.20 4.38 -20.43
CA ILE A 11 1.93 2.99 -20.06
C ILE A 11 0.50 2.87 -19.54
N GLU A 12 -0.38 2.20 -20.30
CA GLU A 12 -1.77 1.95 -19.92
C GLU A 12 -1.97 0.61 -19.17
N GLY A 13 -1.10 -0.38 -19.38
CA GLY A 13 -1.25 -1.72 -18.81
C GLY A 13 -0.07 -2.65 -19.09
N GLY A 14 -0.30 -3.97 -18.98
CA GLY A 14 0.72 -4.99 -19.21
C GLY A 14 1.68 -5.24 -18.03
N ILE A 15 1.41 -4.62 -16.88
CA ILE A 15 2.19 -4.83 -15.64
C ILE A 15 1.36 -5.68 -14.69
N PRO A 16 1.78 -6.93 -14.39
CA PRO A 16 1.14 -7.77 -13.39
C PRO A 16 1.12 -7.08 -12.01
N VAL A 17 0.00 -7.16 -11.31
CA VAL A 17 -0.17 -6.54 -9.99
C VAL A 17 -0.89 -7.48 -9.04
N VAL A 18 -0.42 -7.54 -7.79
CA VAL A 18 -1.14 -8.18 -6.70
C VAL A 18 -1.92 -7.10 -5.96
N PHE A 19 -3.23 -7.30 -5.80
CA PHE A 19 -4.10 -6.40 -5.06
C PHE A 19 -5.08 -7.20 -4.20
N SER A 20 -5.50 -6.62 -3.08
CA SER A 20 -6.57 -7.19 -2.24
C SER A 20 -7.90 -6.53 -2.61
N LEU A 21 -8.93 -7.36 -2.76
CA LEU A 21 -10.33 -6.93 -2.89
C LEU A 21 -10.97 -6.57 -1.53
N GLU A 22 -10.24 -6.75 -0.42
CA GLU A 22 -10.72 -6.38 0.91
C GLU A 22 -11.02 -4.88 0.97
N LYS A 23 -12.26 -4.55 1.34
CA LYS A 23 -12.66 -3.16 1.57
C LYS A 23 -11.98 -2.65 2.84
N PRO A 24 -11.29 -1.49 2.80
CA PRO A 24 -10.71 -0.90 3.99
C PRO A 24 -11.77 -0.66 5.07
N LYS A 25 -11.62 -1.31 6.22
CA LYS A 25 -12.58 -1.19 7.34
C LYS A 25 -12.37 0.07 8.18
N VAL A 26 -11.14 0.59 8.18
CA VAL A 26 -10.74 1.70 9.06
C VAL A 26 -10.28 2.87 8.20
N LYS A 27 -10.85 4.05 8.46
CA LYS A 27 -10.34 5.30 7.91
C LYS A 27 -9.17 5.76 8.75
N LEU A 28 -8.18 6.34 8.08
CA LEU A 28 -7.09 7.02 8.77
C LEU A 28 -7.70 8.13 9.64
N LEU A 29 -7.23 8.25 10.88
CA LEU A 29 -7.69 9.29 11.79
C LEU A 29 -7.46 10.66 11.13
N PRO A 30 -8.46 11.56 11.16
CA PRO A 30 -8.30 12.92 10.66
C PRO A 30 -7.32 13.69 11.56
N PHE A 31 -6.43 14.49 10.97
CA PHE A 31 -5.52 15.40 11.71
C PHE A 31 -6.19 16.67 12.26
N LYS A 32 -7.53 16.70 12.24
CA LYS A 32 -8.28 17.83 12.79
C LYS A 32 -8.75 17.42 14.17
N ALA A 33 -8.22 18.10 15.20
CA ALA A 33 -8.85 18.11 16.50
C ALA A 33 -10.29 18.63 16.36
N PRO A 34 -11.24 18.25 17.25
CA PRO A 34 -12.60 18.79 17.27
C PRO A 34 -12.66 20.33 17.32
N THR A 35 -11.55 20.96 17.73
CA THR A 35 -11.34 22.41 17.87
C THR A 35 -10.85 23.10 16.59
N GLY A 36 -10.51 22.37 15.52
CA GLY A 36 -10.12 22.93 14.22
C GLY A 36 -8.63 23.25 14.05
N GLU A 37 -7.79 22.99 15.05
CA GLU A 37 -6.34 23.09 14.95
C GLU A 37 -5.76 21.88 14.18
N GLU A 38 -4.81 22.13 13.27
CA GLU A 38 -4.07 21.07 12.58
C GLU A 38 -2.99 20.52 13.51
N GLU A 39 -3.15 19.27 13.96
CA GLU A 39 -2.14 18.60 14.78
C GLU A 39 -0.95 18.16 13.92
N ASN A 40 0.27 18.31 14.44
CA ASN A 40 1.48 17.88 13.74
C ASN A 40 1.48 16.36 13.58
N PRO A 41 1.48 15.82 12.34
CA PRO A 41 1.49 14.39 12.10
C PRO A 41 2.65 13.66 12.80
N SER A 42 3.79 14.35 12.97
CA SER A 42 5.00 13.76 13.55
C SER A 42 4.82 13.28 14.99
N ASP A 43 3.84 13.84 15.71
CA ASP A 43 3.57 13.51 17.11
C ASP A 43 2.91 12.13 17.28
N TYR A 44 2.39 11.56 16.18
CA TYR A 44 1.76 10.23 16.14
C TYR A 44 2.69 9.13 15.61
N GLN A 45 4.00 9.37 15.55
CA GLN A 45 4.98 8.37 15.15
C GLN A 45 5.27 7.40 16.29
N ILE A 46 5.21 6.09 16.01
CA ILE A 46 5.63 5.04 16.96
C ILE A 46 7.18 4.98 17.02
N VAL A 47 7.83 5.23 15.88
CA VAL A 47 9.29 5.19 15.71
C VAL A 47 9.71 6.32 14.75
N PRO A 48 10.84 7.02 14.98
CA PRO A 48 11.36 8.01 14.04
C PRO A 48 11.47 7.45 12.62
N GLY A 49 10.89 8.14 11.64
CA GLY A 49 10.92 7.75 10.23
C GLY A 49 9.79 6.82 9.77
N PHE A 50 8.93 6.34 10.68
CA PHE A 50 7.69 5.66 10.28
C PHE A 50 6.67 6.65 9.73
N ARG A 51 6.05 6.31 8.61
CA ARG A 51 4.97 7.13 8.04
C ARG A 51 3.76 7.11 8.96
N VAL A 52 3.42 8.29 9.47
CA VAL A 52 2.16 8.59 10.13
C VAL A 52 1.00 8.25 9.17
N ARG A 53 -0.11 7.73 9.70
CA ARG A 53 -1.28 7.27 8.93
C ARG A 53 -1.05 6.03 8.05
N ILE A 54 -0.10 5.16 8.40
CA ILE A 54 -0.17 3.77 7.97
C ILE A 54 -0.76 3.01 9.15
N ILE A 55 -1.94 2.39 8.95
CA ILE A 55 -2.38 1.35 9.89
C ILE A 55 -1.21 0.37 9.95
N PRO A 56 -0.57 0.14 11.11
CA PRO A 56 0.54 -0.80 11.19
C PRO A 56 0.03 -2.09 10.57
N VAL A 57 0.56 -2.42 9.39
CA VAL A 57 0.05 -3.56 8.67
C VAL A 57 0.53 -4.75 9.47
N LEU A 58 -0.40 -5.56 9.97
CA LEU A 58 -0.04 -6.80 10.62
C LEU A 58 0.87 -7.55 9.65
N GLY A 59 2.08 -7.92 10.09
CA GLY A 59 3.15 -8.39 9.20
C GLY A 59 2.75 -9.57 8.30
N THR A 60 1.69 -10.28 8.66
CA THR A 60 1.07 -11.35 7.87
C THR A 60 0.52 -10.86 6.52
N ILE A 61 -0.13 -9.70 6.44
CA ILE A 61 -0.71 -9.23 5.17
C ILE A 61 0.38 -8.90 4.14
N PRO A 62 1.43 -8.10 4.44
CA PRO A 62 2.52 -7.85 3.50
C PRO A 62 3.27 -9.14 3.14
N ALA A 63 3.43 -10.07 4.09
CA ALA A 63 4.06 -11.36 3.83
C ALA A 63 3.27 -12.17 2.80
N ILE A 64 1.94 -12.25 2.91
CA ILE A 64 1.09 -12.95 1.94
C ILE A 64 1.21 -12.31 0.55
N PHE A 65 1.19 -10.98 0.44
CA PHE A 65 1.43 -10.31 -0.85
C PHE A 65 2.77 -10.69 -1.46
N GLY A 66 3.84 -10.74 -0.64
CA GLY A 66 5.16 -11.20 -1.05
C GLY A 66 5.16 -12.63 -1.57
N GLN A 67 4.50 -13.54 -0.84
CA GLN A 67 4.37 -14.95 -1.24
C GLN A 67 3.60 -15.11 -2.55
N VAL A 68 2.52 -14.35 -2.76
CA VAL A 68 1.75 -14.39 -4.02
C VAL A 68 2.60 -13.89 -5.20
N MET A 69 3.33 -12.79 -5.02
CA MET A 69 4.24 -12.27 -6.06
C MET A 69 5.35 -13.28 -6.39
N ALA A 70 5.96 -13.90 -5.38
CA ALA A 70 6.99 -14.91 -5.58
C ALA A 70 6.43 -16.15 -6.30
N SER A 71 5.26 -16.64 -5.87
CA SER A 71 4.60 -17.77 -6.51
C SER A 71 4.27 -17.50 -7.98
N TYR A 72 3.74 -16.31 -8.29
CA TYR A 72 3.44 -15.88 -9.66
C TYR A 72 4.68 -15.95 -10.55
N VAL A 73 5.79 -15.33 -10.11
CA VAL A 73 7.05 -15.31 -10.87
C VAL A 73 7.61 -16.73 -11.05
N LEU A 74 7.55 -17.58 -10.02
CA LEU A 74 8.03 -18.95 -10.12
C LEU A 74 7.22 -19.78 -11.13
N THR A 75 5.89 -19.64 -11.12
CA THR A 75 5.02 -20.37 -12.06
C THR A 75 5.15 -19.87 -13.49
N ASP A 76 5.36 -18.56 -13.68
CA ASP A 76 5.62 -17.95 -14.98
C ASP A 76 6.95 -18.46 -15.58
N LEU A 77 8.03 -18.43 -14.79
CA LEU A 77 9.33 -18.96 -15.20
C LEU A 77 9.32 -20.47 -15.49
N ALA A 78 8.45 -21.22 -14.81
CA ALA A 78 8.27 -22.66 -15.03
C ALA A 78 7.37 -22.98 -16.25
N GLY A 79 6.76 -21.99 -16.90
CA GLY A 79 5.82 -22.19 -18.01
C GLY A 79 4.48 -22.80 -17.58
N LEU A 80 4.06 -22.58 -16.33
CA LEU A 80 2.82 -23.09 -15.74
C LEU A 80 1.69 -22.03 -15.70
N GLN A 81 1.97 -20.81 -16.14
CA GLN A 81 1.00 -19.72 -16.27
C GLN A 81 0.74 -19.34 -17.73
#